data_AF-M5FGD3-F1
#
_entry.id   AF-M5FGD3-F1
#
_cell.length_a   1.000
_cell.length_b   1.000
_cell.length_c   1.000
_cell.angle_alpha   90.00
_cell.angle_beta   90.00
_cell.angle_gamma   90.00
#
_symmetry.space_group_name_H-M   'P 1'
#
loop_
_entity.id
_entity.type
_entity.pdbx_description
1 polymer ?
#
loop_
_entity_poly.entity_id
_entity_poly.type
_entity_poly.pdbx_seq_one_letter_code
_entity_poly.pdbx_strand_id
1 'polypeptide(L)' 'MERVAQAADILLNRWPAKTGKKHIAAGKACLGALEGLKEARFARAAFINAAIEADILVERDPFR' A
#
# COMPACT_ATOMS: atom_id res chain seq x y z
N MET A 1 -11.21 -2.13 10.75
CA MET A 1 -10.79 -2.93 9.57
C MET A 1 -10.87 -2.18 8.24
N GLU A 2 -11.64 -1.09 8.12
CA GLU A 2 -11.91 -0.38 6.85
C GLU A 2 -10.69 0.13 6.06
N ARG A 3 -9.61 0.54 6.76
CA ARG A 3 -8.43 1.15 6.14
C ARG A 3 -7.57 0.17 5.31
N VAL A 4 -7.59 -1.12 5.63
CA VAL A 4 -6.75 -2.11 4.94
C VAL A 4 -7.39 -2.54 3.62
N ALA A 5 -8.72 -2.69 3.60
CA ALA A 5 -9.46 -3.00 2.38
C ALA A 5 -9.37 -1.87 1.36
N GLN A 6 -9.48 -0.60 1.79
CA GLN A 6 -9.26 0.55 0.90
C GLN A 6 -7.83 0.59 0.34
N ALA A 7 -6.81 0.28 1.17
CA ALA A 7 -5.43 0.22 0.68
C ALA A 7 -5.26 -0.89 -0.37
N ALA A 8 -5.90 -2.04 -0.18
CA ALA A 8 -5.87 -3.13 -1.14
C ALA A 8 -6.60 -2.78 -2.46
N ASP A 9 -7.75 -2.09 -2.41
CA ASP A 9 -8.46 -1.64 -3.61
C ASP A 9 -7.62 -0.64 -4.42
N ILE A 10 -6.97 0.30 -3.75
CA ILE A 10 -6.09 1.27 -4.43
C ILE A 10 -4.89 0.57 -5.08
N LEU A 11 -4.30 -0.41 -4.39
CA LEU A 11 -3.23 -1.25 -4.95
C LEU A 11 -3.70 -2.08 -6.15
N LEU A 12 -4.88 -2.68 -6.08
CA LEU A 12 -5.32 -3.64 -7.11
C LEU A 12 -5.98 -2.97 -8.32
N ASN A 13 -6.77 -1.93 -8.09
CA ASN A 13 -7.63 -1.33 -9.12
C ASN A 13 -7.21 0.08 -9.53
N ARG A 14 -6.54 0.85 -8.65
CA ARG A 14 -6.23 2.26 -8.92
C ARG A 14 -4.75 2.59 -9.00
N TRP A 15 -3.87 1.59 -9.04
CA TRP A 15 -2.43 1.83 -9.06
C TRP A 15 -1.99 2.37 -10.44
N PRO A 16 -1.53 3.62 -10.55
CA PRO A 16 -1.27 4.25 -11.85
C PRO A 16 0.13 3.93 -12.40
N ALA A 17 1.01 3.33 -11.59
CA ALA A 17 2.39 3.04 -11.94
C ALA A 17 2.61 1.56 -12.29
N LYS A 18 3.75 1.23 -12.92
CA LYS A 18 4.09 -0.18 -13.20
C LYS A 18 4.14 -0.98 -11.90
N THR A 19 3.51 -2.14 -11.90
CA THR A 19 3.49 -3.08 -10.79
C THR A 19 4.89 -3.65 -10.54
N GLY A 20 5.58 -3.05 -9.57
CA GLY A 20 6.93 -3.45 -9.15
C GLY A 20 6.94 -4.59 -8.12
N LYS A 21 8.14 -5.03 -7.72
CA LYS A 21 8.31 -6.09 -6.70
C LYS A 21 7.71 -5.67 -5.36
N LYS A 22 7.75 -4.37 -5.03
CA LYS A 22 7.17 -3.85 -3.79
C LYS A 22 5.66 -3.71 -3.83
N HIS A 23 5.07 -3.56 -5.02
CA HIS A 23 3.62 -3.60 -5.21
C HIS A 23 3.03 -4.95 -4.75
N ILE A 24 3.66 -6.05 -5.19
CA ILE A 24 3.26 -7.41 -4.83
C ILE A 24 3.45 -7.66 -3.32
N ALA A 25 4.53 -7.13 -2.75
CA ALA A 25 4.80 -7.23 -1.31
C ALA A 25 3.76 -6.48 -0.48
N ALA A 26 3.32 -5.29 -0.93
CA ALA A 26 2.29 -4.50 -0.27
C ALA A 26 0.92 -5.19 -0.33
N GLY A 27 0.55 -5.78 -1.47
CA GLY A 27 -0.67 -6.60 -1.59
C GLY A 27 -0.67 -7.78 -0.63
N LYS A 28 0.44 -8.55 -0.57
CA LYS A 28 0.59 -9.66 0.39
C LYS A 28 0.52 -9.20 1.85
N ALA A 29 1.07 -8.04 2.17
CA ALA A 29 1.01 -7.49 3.52
C ALA A 29 -0.40 -7.03 3.89
N CYS A 30 -1.16 -6.45 2.96
CA CYS A 30 -2.57 -6.11 3.16
C CYS A 30 -3.43 -7.37 3.36
N LEU A 31 -3.20 -8.42 2.56
CA LEU A 31 -3.90 -9.68 2.72
C LEU A 31 -3.61 -10.32 4.08
N GLY A 32 -2.35 -10.41 4.48
CA GLY A 32 -1.98 -10.93 5.81
C GLY A 32 -2.55 -10.10 6.96
N ALA A 33 -2.76 -8.79 6.78
CA ALA A 33 -3.42 -7.96 7.78
C ALA A 33 -4.94 -8.14 7.82
N LEU A 34 -5.58 -8.43 6.69
CA LEU A 34 -7.00 -8.81 6.64
C LEU A 34 -7.26 -10.17 7.28
N GLU A 35 -6.34 -11.12 7.08
CA GLU A 35 -6.39 -12.46 7.69
C GLU A 35 -6.01 -12.48 9.18
N GLY A 36 -5.60 -11.34 9.75
CA GLY A 36 -5.15 -11.26 11.15
C GLY A 36 -3.77 -11.89 11.40
N LEU A 37 -3.07 -12.32 10.34
CA LEU A 37 -1.73 -12.92 10.39
C LEU A 37 -0.62 -11.88 10.58
N LYS A 38 -0.87 -10.61 10.23
CA LYS A 38 0.07 -9.49 10.38
C LYS A 38 -0.63 -8.26 10.93
N GLU A 39 0.09 -7.47 11.72
CA GLU A 39 -0.44 -6.18 12.17
C GLU A 39 -0.56 -5.20 11.00
N ALA A 40 -1.62 -4.38 11.02
CA ALA A 40 -1.89 -3.35 10.01
C ALA A 40 -0.73 -2.36 9.81
N ARG A 41 0.16 -2.20 10.80
CA ARG A 41 1.38 -1.39 10.70
C ARG A 41 2.33 -1.90 9.59
N PHE A 42 2.42 -3.22 9.41
CA PHE A 42 3.25 -3.83 8.38
C PHE A 42 2.66 -3.64 6.99
N ALA A 43 1.33 -3.77 6.85
CA ALA A 43 0.63 -3.45 5.61
C ALA A 43 0.86 -1.99 5.20
N ARG A 44 0.79 -1.07 6.17
CA ARG A 44 1.02 0.36 5.94
C ARG A 44 2.46 0.67 5.51
N ALA A 45 3.45 0.09 6.19
CA ALA A 45 4.86 0.26 5.83
C ALA A 45 5.19 -0.32 4.44
N ALA A 46 4.60 -1.46 4.08
CA ALA A 46 4.77 -2.05 2.76
C ALA A 46 4.11 -1.19 1.66
N PHE A 47 2.93 -0.62 1.93
CA PHE A 47 2.25 0.30 1.03
C PHE A 47 3.06 1.56 0.75
N ILE A 48 3.63 2.19 1.78
CA ILE A 48 4.50 3.38 1.63
C ILE A 48 5.71 3.04 0.76
N ASN A 49 6.35 1.91 1.02
CA ASN A 49 7.49 1.44 0.22
C ASN A 49 7.12 1.16 -1.24
N ALA A 50 5.93 0.63 -1.51
CA ALA A 50 5.43 0.47 -2.87
C ALA A 50 5.18 1.83 -3.54
N ALA A 51 4.61 2.80 -2.83
CA ALA A 51 4.35 4.14 -3.34
C ALA A 51 5.66 4.89 -3.64
N ILE A 52 6.71 4.71 -2.83
CA ILE A 52 8.06 5.24 -3.09
C ILE A 52 8.68 4.60 -4.33
N GLU A 53 8.62 3.26 -4.46
CA GLU A 53 9.15 2.57 -5.65
C GLU A 53 8.44 2.96 -6.94
N ALA A 54 7.15 3.28 -6.84
CA ALA A 54 6.34 3.75 -7.95
C ALA A 54 6.45 5.26 -8.22
N ASP A 55 7.19 6.00 -7.39
CA ASP A 55 7.28 7.47 -7.42
C ASP A 55 5.92 8.18 -7.34
N ILE A 56 4.93 7.54 -6.70
CA ILE A 56 3.56 8.07 -6.53
C ILE A 56 3.28 8.51 -5.10
N LEU A 57 4.26 8.40 -4.20
CA LEU A 57 4.10 8.90 -2.85
C LEU A 57 4.01 10.43 -2.92
N VAL A 58 2.78 10.94 -2.87
CA VAL A 58 2.54 12.37 -2.70
C VAL A 58 3.00 12.71 -1.29
N GLU A 59 4.21 13.26 -1.17
CA GLU A 59 4.62 13.96 0.03
C GLU A 59 3.58 15.06 0.22
N ARG A 60 2.89 15.03 1.36
CA ARG A 60 1.87 16.03 1.67
C ARG A 60 2.63 17.34 1.88
N ASP A 61 2.81 18.08 0.81
CA ASP A 61 3.40 19.41 0.83
C ASP A 61 2.53 20.27 1.75
N PRO A 62 3.06 20.76 2.88
CA PRO A 62 2.26 21.57 3.81
C PRO A 62 1.91 22.96 3.25
N PHE A 63 2.35 23.29 2.02
CA PHE A 63 2.24 24.62 1.43
C PHE A 63 1.63 24.66 0.01
N ARG A 64 1.05 23.56 -0.49
CA ARG A 64 0.35 23.55 -1.79
C ARG A 64 -1.16 23.76 -1.69
#